data_AF-A0A7Y3PBV6-F1
#
_entry.id   AF-A0A7Y3PBV6-F1
#
_cell.length_a   1.000
_cell.length_b   1.000
_cell.length_c   1.000
_cell.angle_alpha   90.00
_cell.angle_beta   90.00
_cell.angle_gamma   90.00
#
_symmetry.space_group_name_H-M   'P 1'
#
loop_
_entity.id
_entity.type
_entity.pdbx_description
1 polymer ?
#
loop_
_entity_poly.entity_id
_entity_poly.type
_entity_poly.pdbx_seq_one_letter_code
_entity_poly.pdbx_strand_id
1 'polypeptide(L)'
;AVGSKLAALGRGRQVLCVTHLPQVACRADAHFHVVKEVASGRTRVRLERLDGERRLETVALMLGGRAATAASRRHAQELLENTTS
;
A
#
# COMPACT_ATOMS: atom_id res chain seq x y z
N ALA A 1 -15.66 -1.30 0.72
CA ALA A 1 -16.38 -1.78 1.92
C ALA A 1 -15.47 -1.94 3.14
N VAL A 2 -14.38 -2.73 3.12
CA VAL A 2 -13.52 -2.93 4.30
C VAL A 2 -12.50 -1.80 4.53
N GLY A 3 -11.78 -1.33 3.50
CA GLY A 3 -10.80 -0.25 3.64
C GLY A 3 -11.40 1.04 4.19
N SER A 4 -12.60 1.43 3.72
CA SER A 4 -13.34 2.59 4.23
C SER A 4 -13.77 2.43 5.70
N LYS A 5 -14.10 1.21 6.15
CA LYS A 5 -14.42 0.94 7.55
C LYS A 5 -13.18 1.03 8.44
N LEU A 6 -12.04 0.52 7.98
CA LEU A 6 -10.77 0.64 8.69
C LEU A 6 -10.34 2.11 8.81
N ALA A 7 -10.45 2.89 7.73
CA ALA A 7 -10.19 4.33 7.76
C ALA A 7 -11.13 5.07 8.71
N ALA A 8 -12.42 4.70 8.72
CA ALA A 8 -13.39 5.29 9.66
C ALA A 8 -13.06 4.99 11.13
N LEU A 9 -12.58 3.78 11.42
CA LEU A 9 -12.10 3.41 12.75
C LEU A 9 -10.81 4.17 13.11
N GLY A 10 -9.92 4.36 12.11
CA GLY A 10 -8.66 5.09 12.17
C GLY A 10 -8.78 6.52 12.70
N ARG A 11 -9.92 7.18 12.44
CA ARG A 11 -10.18 8.55 12.92
C ARG A 11 -10.20 8.68 14.44
N GLY A 12 -10.45 7.60 15.18
CA GLY A 12 -10.49 7.63 16.65
C GLY A 12 -9.50 6.69 17.34
N ARG A 13 -8.78 5.84 16.59
CA ARG A 13 -7.85 4.83 17.11
C ARG A 13 -6.76 4.54 16.09
N GLN A 14 -5.58 4.14 16.54
CA GLN A 14 -4.58 3.60 15.62
C GLN A 14 -4.97 2.20 15.15
N VAL A 15 -5.01 1.98 13.84
CA VAL A 15 -5.29 0.69 13.20
C VAL A 15 -4.08 0.25 12.40
N LEU A 16 -3.54 -0.92 12.73
CA LEU A 16 -2.49 -1.56 11.93
C LEU A 16 -3.14 -2.67 11.09
N CYS A 17 -2.96 -2.59 9.78
CA CYS A 17 -3.51 -3.57 8.83
C CYS A 17 -2.38 -4.07 7.92
N VAL A 18 -2.19 -5.40 7.88
CA VAL A 18 -1.36 -6.05 6.89
C VAL A 18 -2.28 -6.56 5.77
N THR A 19 -2.04 -6.13 4.54
CA THR A 19 -2.90 -6.47 3.41
C THR A 19 -2.11 -6.62 2.12
N HIS A 20 -2.61 -7.48 1.24
CA HIS A 20 -2.17 -7.60 -0.14
C HIS A 20 -3.19 -6.97 -1.12
N LEU A 21 -4.30 -6.41 -0.60
CA LEU A 21 -5.36 -5.84 -1.41
C LEU A 21 -5.12 -4.35 -1.64
N PRO A 22 -4.98 -3.89 -2.90
CA PRO A 22 -4.67 -2.48 -3.20
C PRO A 22 -5.78 -1.54 -2.73
N GLN A 23 -7.06 -1.95 -2.79
CA GLN A 23 -8.19 -1.11 -2.37
C GLN A 23 -8.20 -0.84 -0.86
N VAL A 24 -7.55 -1.71 -0.07
CA VAL A 24 -7.37 -1.51 1.37
C VAL A 24 -6.14 -0.65 1.64
N ALA A 25 -5.02 -0.97 1.00
CA ALA A 25 -3.77 -0.23 1.14
C ALA A 25 -3.92 1.26 0.75
N CYS A 26 -4.68 1.57 -0.31
CA CYS A 26 -4.91 2.94 -0.73
C CYS A 26 -5.59 3.80 0.35
N ARG A 27 -6.36 3.20 1.27
CA ARG A 27 -7.15 3.90 2.32
C ARG A 27 -6.35 4.21 3.59
N ALA A 28 -5.09 3.80 3.65
CA ALA A 28 -4.25 4.04 4.82
C ALA A 28 -3.72 5.49 4.87
N ASP A 29 -3.68 6.08 6.06
CA ASP A 29 -3.04 7.37 6.31
C ASP A 29 -1.52 7.28 6.07
N ALA A 30 -0.92 6.18 6.50
CA ALA A 30 0.47 5.83 6.25
C ALA A 30 0.57 4.44 5.62
N HIS A 31 1.26 4.34 4.49
CA HIS A 31 1.47 3.08 3.78
C HIS A 31 2.93 2.65 3.93
N PHE A 32 3.16 1.42 4.36
CA PHE A 32 4.49 0.84 4.53
C PHE A 32 4.64 -0.42 3.70
N HIS A 33 5.80 -0.56 3.06
CA HIS A 33 6.22 -1.80 2.40
C HIS A 33 7.10 -2.62 3.34
N VAL A 34 6.84 -3.93 3.40
CA VAL A 34 7.64 -4.88 4.17
C VAL A 34 8.69 -5.48 3.25
N VAL A 35 9.96 -5.14 3.49
CA VAL A 35 11.10 -5.65 2.71
C VAL A 35 11.83 -6.71 3.51
N LYS A 36 12.16 -7.82 2.85
CA LYS A 36 13.04 -8.87 3.39
C LYS A 36 14.41 -8.72 2.76
N GLU A 37 15.45 -8.64 3.59
CA GLU A 37 16.84 -8.55 3.17
C GLU A 37 17.63 -9.67 3.85
N VAL A 38 18.52 -10.33 3.11
CA VAL A 38 19.44 -11.32 3.69
C VAL A 38 20.78 -10.63 3.92
N ALA A 39 21.15 -10.44 5.19
CA ALA A 39 22.41 -9.83 5.57
C ALA A 39 23.17 -10.75 6.54
N SER A 40 24.43 -11.04 6.24
CA SER A 40 25.29 -11.92 7.06
C SER A 40 24.66 -13.30 7.35
N GLY A 41 24.04 -13.91 6.33
CA GLY A 41 23.38 -15.23 6.46
C GLY A 41 22.07 -15.23 7.26
N ARG A 42 21.56 -14.06 7.66
CA ARG A 42 20.28 -13.94 8.39
C ARG A 42 19.29 -13.05 7.63
N THR A 43 18.04 -13.51 7.56
CA THR A 43 16.94 -12.69 7.04
C THR A 43 16.56 -11.62 8.06
N ARG A 44 16.59 -10.36 7.63
CA ARG A 44 16.10 -9.20 8.36
C ARG A 44 14.87 -8.65 7.63
N VAL A 45 13.94 -8.10 8.40
CA VAL A 45 12.74 -7.44 7.88
C VAL A 45 12.84 -5.97 8.18
N ARG A 46 12.59 -5.13 7.17
CA ARG A 46 12.54 -3.68 7.29
C ARG A 46 11.19 -3.16 6.79
N LEU A 47 10.72 -2.09 7.41
CA LEU A 47 9.57 -1.32 6.94
C LEU A 47 10.06 -0.08 6.21
N GLU A 48 9.51 0.17 5.04
CA GLU A 48 9.77 1.37 4.25
C GLU A 48 8.48 2.15 4.08
N ARG A 49 8.47 3.42 4.50
CA ARG A 49 7.32 4.30 4.26
C ARG A 49 7.21 4.62 2.77
N LEU A 50 6.01 4.48 2.24
CA LEU A 50 5.65 4.75 0.85
C LEU A 50 4.84 6.04 0.76
N ASP A 51 5.39 7.03 0.06
CA ASP A 51 4.75 8.31 -0.23
C ASP A 51 4.93 8.65 -1.72
N GLY A 52 4.03 9.48 -2.27
CA GLY A 52 4.08 9.93 -3.67
C GLY A 52 4.19 8.80 -4.69
N GLU A 53 5.14 8.92 -5.63
CA GLU A 53 5.38 7.95 -6.70
C GLU A 53 5.64 6.51 -6.19
N ARG A 54 6.34 6.34 -5.06
CA ARG A 54 6.60 5.00 -4.52
C ARG A 54 5.32 4.32 -4.04
N ARG A 55 4.36 5.09 -3.53
CA ARG A 55 3.03 4.59 -3.17
C ARG A 55 2.24 4.22 -4.41
N LEU A 56 2.23 5.07 -5.43
CA LEU A 56 1.57 4.80 -6.72
C LEU A 56 2.10 3.50 -7.34
N GLU A 57 3.42 3.37 -7.46
CA GLU A 57 4.03 2.22 -8.11
C GLU A 57 3.82 0.93 -7.32
N THR A 58 3.84 0.97 -5.99
CA THR A 58 3.52 -0.21 -5.17
C THR A 58 2.07 -0.66 -5.38
N VAL A 59 1.12 0.27 -5.41
CA VAL A 59 -0.29 -0.06 -5.69
C VAL A 59 -0.44 -0.61 -7.11
N ALA A 60 0.26 -0.04 -8.09
CA ALA A 60 0.29 -0.55 -9.46
C ALA A 60 0.86 -1.98 -9.53
N LEU A 61 1.91 -2.28 -8.77
CA LEU A 61 2.45 -3.64 -8.64
C LEU A 61 1.45 -4.60 -7.99
N MET A 62 0.76 -4.18 -6.92
CA MET A 62 -0.29 -4.99 -6.30
C MET A 62 -1.44 -5.31 -7.27
N LEU A 63 -1.76 -4.41 -8.20
CA LEU A 63 -2.77 -4.61 -9.24
C LEU A 63 -2.27 -5.44 -10.42
N GLY A 64 -1.03 -5.21 -10.86
CA GLY A 64 -0.42 -5.85 -12.03
C GLY A 64 0.25 -7.20 -11.75
N GLY A 65 0.42 -7.57 -10.48
CA GLY A 65 0.97 -8.83 -10.01
C GLY A 65 2.47 -8.97 -10.25
N ARG A 66 2.88 -9.20 -11.49
CA ARG A 66 4.30 -9.43 -11.87
C ARG A 66 5.06 -8.16 -12.23
N ALA A 67 4.38 -7.16 -12.78
CA ALA A 67 4.98 -5.89 -13.16
C ALA A 67 3.91 -4.79 -13.22
N ALA A 68 4.34 -3.56 -12.95
CA ALA A 68 3.51 -2.38 -13.15
C ALA A 68 3.49 -2.02 -14.65
N THR A 69 2.34 -2.25 -15.28
CA THR A 69 2.03 -1.79 -16.64
C THR A 69 1.45 -0.38 -16.62
N ALA A 70 1.44 0.28 -17.77
CA ALA A 70 0.77 1.58 -17.92
C ALA A 70 -0.71 1.54 -17.51
N ALA A 71 -1.42 0.43 -17.79
CA ALA A 71 -2.80 0.24 -17.38
C ALA A 71 -2.93 0.12 -15.86
N SER A 72 -2.06 -0.66 -15.21
CA SER A 72 -2.06 -0.80 -13.75
C SER A 72 -1.69 0.49 -13.03
N ARG A 73 -0.77 1.30 -13.59
CA ARG A 73 -0.42 2.63 -13.06
C ARG A 73 -1.61 3.58 -13.13
N ARG A 74 -2.32 3.63 -14.26
CA ARG A 74 -3.53 4.44 -14.42
C ARG A 74 -4.59 4.06 -13.39
N HIS A 75 -4.88 2.77 -13.25
CA HIS A 75 -5.86 2.28 -12.27
C HIS A 75 -5.40 2.55 -10.83
N ALA A 76 -4.11 2.41 -10.52
CA ALA A 76 -3.56 2.76 -9.21
C ALA A 76 -3.75 4.24 -8.87
N GLN A 77 -3.50 5.12 -9.86
CA GLN A 77 -3.70 6.55 -9.73
C GLN A 77 -5.17 6.88 -9.44
N GLU A 78 -6.10 6.33 -10.23
CA GLU A 78 -7.53 6.49 -10.00
C GLU A 78 -7.96 6.00 -8.61
N LEU A 79 -7.42 4.87 -8.14
CA LEU A 79 -7.72 4.37 -6.79
C LEU A 79 -7.21 5.28 -5.68
N LEU A 80 -6.02 5.87 -5.83
CA LEU A 80 -5.43 6.77 -4.84
C LEU A 80 -6.16 8.12 -4.81
N GLU A 81 -6.48 8.68 -5.98
CA GLU A 81 -7.26 9.91 -6.11
C GLU A 81 -8.64 9.77 -5.47
N ASN A 82 -9.37 8.68 -5.76
CA ASN A 82 -10.68 8.39 -5.17
C ASN A 82 -10.66 8.06 -3.67
N THR A 83 -9.47 8.05 -3.07
CA THR A 83 -9.27 7.68 -1.67
C THR A 83 -8.80 8.83 -0.80
N THR A 84 -8.27 9.88 -1.41
CA THR A 84 -7.86 11.09 -0.69
C THR A 84 -9.14 11.81 -0.23
N SER A 85 -9.36 11.89 1.09
CA SER A 85 -10.39 12.74 1.71
C SER A 85 -9.79 14.05 2.15
#